data_AF-A0A136HQ86-F1
#
_entry.id   AF-A0A136HQ86-F1
#
_cell.length_a   1.000
_cell.length_b   1.000
_cell.length_c   1.000
_cell.angle_alpha   90.00
_cell.angle_beta   90.00
_cell.angle_gamma   90.00
#
_symmetry.space_group_name_H-M   'P 1'
#
loop_
_entity.id
_entity.type
_entity.pdbx_description
1 polymer ?
#
loop_
_entity_poly.entity_id
_entity_poly.type
_entity_poly.pdbx_seq_one_letter_code
_entity_poly.pdbx_strand_id
1 'polypeptide(L)'
;MDAKPNTFAKALEEIASLLKRRQYEPAVQAIHVLSQAAMRQNIQLILQRYLAELSMECLELCGQLNTALDICEHSLAQYTDAPDELSAEAQKDLIALEMRKLCLLIKLDMRNQLSTQNKHLLSLCNAQQQTSLQPVINRINRYSSASSGRLTQEQQSLGLFHLSDQLVREGAKAFS
;
A
#
# COMPACT_ATOMS: atom_id res chain seq x y z
N MET A 1 11.89 -36.58 10.00
CA MET A 1 11.59 -35.77 8.79
C MET A 1 11.74 -34.32 9.21
N ASP A 2 12.90 -33.74 8.95
CA ASP A 2 13.17 -32.35 9.29
C ASP A 2 12.34 -31.46 8.36
N ALA A 3 11.37 -30.75 8.95
CA ALA A 3 10.64 -29.72 8.23
C ALA A 3 11.67 -28.70 7.73
N LYS A 4 11.81 -28.58 6.40
CA LYS A 4 12.63 -27.53 5.80
C LYS A 4 12.23 -26.20 6.44
N PRO A 5 13.16 -25.37 6.92
CA PRO A 5 12.82 -24.08 7.51
C PRO A 5 12.01 -23.30 6.48
N ASN A 6 10.88 -22.73 6.92
CA ASN A 6 9.99 -21.95 6.06
C ASN A 6 10.74 -20.69 5.61
N THR A 7 11.38 -20.77 4.44
CA THR A 7 12.21 -19.72 3.85
C THR A 7 11.46 -18.40 3.73
N PHE A 8 10.14 -18.45 3.54
CA PHE A 8 9.26 -17.29 3.51
C PHE A 8 9.15 -16.60 4.87
N ALA A 9 8.94 -17.37 5.95
CA ALA A 9 8.87 -16.83 7.31
C ALA A 9 10.18 -16.12 7.70
N LYS A 10 11.32 -16.73 7.38
CA LYS A 10 12.64 -16.15 7.61
C LYS A 10 12.85 -14.84 6.83
N ALA A 11 12.35 -14.75 5.59
CA ALA A 11 12.43 -13.51 4.81
C ALA A 11 11.56 -12.39 5.42
N LEU A 12 10.37 -12.72 5.92
CA LEU A 12 9.52 -11.76 6.65
C LEU A 12 10.16 -11.30 7.96
N GLU A 13 10.84 -12.19 8.70
CA GLU A 13 11.62 -11.83 9.89
C GLU A 13 12.73 -10.84 9.56
N GLU A 14 13.46 -11.07 8.47
CA GLU A 14 14.50 -10.16 7.99
C GLU A 14 13.93 -8.78 7.66
N ILE A 15 12.82 -8.73 6.91
CA ILE A 15 12.12 -7.47 6.60
C ILE A 15 11.69 -6.78 7.89
N ALA A 16 11.06 -7.49 8.84
CA ALA A 16 10.65 -6.91 10.12
C ALA A 16 11.84 -6.35 10.93
N SER A 17 13.00 -7.02 10.88
CA SER A 17 14.24 -6.57 11.53
C SER A 17 14.77 -5.28 10.90
N LEU A 18 14.78 -5.19 9.56
CA LEU A 18 15.17 -3.98 8.83
C LEU A 18 14.23 -2.81 9.16
N LEU A 19 12.92 -3.06 9.19
CA LEU A 19 11.91 -2.05 9.54
C LEU A 19 12.05 -1.54 10.98
N LYS A 20 12.31 -2.42 11.96
CA LYS A 20 12.60 -2.03 13.35
C LYS A 20 13.78 -1.05 13.44
N ARG A 21 14.78 -1.23 12.56
CA ARG A 21 15.98 -0.38 12.47
C ARG A 21 15.79 0.82 11.54
N ARG A 22 14.59 1.03 11.00
CA ARG A 22 14.26 2.06 10.00
C ARG A 22 15.11 1.98 8.73
N GLN A 23 15.58 0.78 8.39
CA GLN A 23 16.36 0.50 7.19
C GLN A 23 15.40 0.22 6.01
N TYR A 24 14.69 1.26 5.58
CA TYR A 24 13.61 1.15 4.60
C TYR A 24 14.10 0.78 3.19
N GLU A 25 15.23 1.33 2.73
CA GLU A 25 15.81 0.97 1.43
C GLU A 25 16.20 -0.52 1.36
N PRO A 26 16.98 -1.08 2.31
CA PRO A 26 17.19 -2.53 2.37
C PRO A 26 15.89 -3.33 2.50
N ALA A 27 14.90 -2.83 3.25
CA ALA A 27 13.62 -3.51 3.39
C ALA A 27 12.89 -3.63 2.05
N VAL A 28 12.88 -2.58 1.23
CA VAL A 28 12.31 -2.61 -0.14
C VAL A 28 13.00 -3.69 -0.98
N GLN A 29 14.32 -3.79 -0.92
CA GLN A 29 15.07 -4.82 -1.67
C GLN A 29 14.68 -6.23 -1.22
N ALA A 30 14.59 -6.48 0.08
CA ALA A 30 14.17 -7.76 0.64
C ALA A 30 12.72 -8.11 0.26
N ILE A 31 11.81 -7.12 0.32
CA ILE A 31 10.42 -7.27 -0.12
C ILE A 31 10.37 -7.63 -1.62
N HIS A 32 11.16 -6.97 -2.46
CA HIS A 32 11.19 -7.24 -3.89
C HIS A 32 11.63 -8.68 -4.22
N VAL A 33 12.68 -9.16 -3.56
CA VAL A 33 13.13 -10.57 -3.70
C VAL A 33 12.02 -11.53 -3.27
N LEU A 34 11.34 -11.24 -2.17
CA LEU A 34 10.24 -12.06 -1.66
C LEU A 34 9.05 -12.07 -2.62
N SER A 35 8.69 -10.92 -3.19
CA SER A 35 7.62 -10.79 -4.20
C SER A 35 7.94 -11.60 -5.46
N GLN A 36 9.16 -11.54 -5.99
CA GLN A 36 9.57 -12.36 -7.14
C GLN A 36 9.47 -13.86 -6.84
N ALA A 37 9.90 -14.27 -5.64
CA ALA A 37 9.81 -15.67 -5.22
C ALA A 37 8.34 -16.12 -5.08
N ALA A 38 7.46 -15.25 -4.58
CA ALA A 38 6.04 -15.52 -4.45
C ALA A 38 5.33 -15.65 -5.80
N MET A 39 5.65 -14.80 -6.77
CA MET A 39 5.13 -14.89 -8.14
C MET A 39 5.54 -16.20 -8.82
N ARG A 40 6.82 -16.59 -8.70
CA ARG A 40 7.33 -17.86 -9.30
C ARG A 40 6.67 -19.11 -8.72
N GLN A 41 6.21 -19.04 -7.48
CA GLN A 41 5.56 -20.15 -6.77
C GLN A 41 4.03 -20.09 -6.89
N ASN A 42 3.48 -19.17 -7.69
CA ASN A 42 2.04 -18.96 -7.88
C ASN A 42 1.30 -18.80 -6.54
N ILE A 43 1.91 -18.08 -5.59
CA ILE A 43 1.33 -17.85 -4.26
C ILE A 43 0.12 -16.90 -4.37
N GLN A 44 -0.85 -17.09 -3.48
CA GLN A 44 -2.11 -16.33 -3.38
C GLN A 44 -1.94 -14.81 -3.58
N LEU A 45 -2.83 -14.23 -4.39
CA LEU A 45 -2.91 -12.80 -4.72
C LEU A 45 -2.87 -11.86 -3.50
N ILE A 46 -3.47 -12.27 -2.38
CA ILE A 46 -3.49 -11.50 -1.12
C ILE A 46 -2.07 -11.22 -0.63
N LEU A 47 -1.16 -12.18 -0.74
CA LEU A 47 0.22 -12.02 -0.29
C LEU A 47 1.01 -11.07 -1.18
N GLN A 48 0.77 -11.14 -2.49
CA GLN A 48 1.41 -10.24 -3.45
C GLN A 48 0.96 -8.79 -3.22
N ARG A 49 -0.32 -8.59 -2.91
CA ARG A 49 -0.89 -7.29 -2.53
C ARG A 49 -0.28 -6.74 -1.24
N TYR A 50 -0.22 -7.57 -0.20
CA TYR A 50 0.42 -7.20 1.06
C TYR A 50 1.88 -6.76 0.88
N LEU A 51 2.65 -7.50 0.08
CA LEU A 51 4.05 -7.15 -0.22
C LEU A 51 4.16 -5.86 -1.05
N ALA A 52 3.25 -5.65 -2.01
CA ALA A 52 3.19 -4.41 -2.79
C ALA A 52 2.88 -3.20 -1.90
N GLU A 53 1.89 -3.30 -1.03
CA GLU A 53 1.52 -2.23 -0.10
C GLU A 53 2.64 -1.91 0.91
N LEU A 54 3.30 -2.94 1.43
CA LEU A 54 4.45 -2.77 2.31
C LEU A 54 5.62 -2.10 1.56
N SER A 55 5.87 -2.50 0.32
CA SER A 55 6.87 -1.86 -0.54
C SER A 55 6.55 -0.40 -0.80
N MET A 56 5.30 -0.06 -1.12
CA MET A 56 4.85 1.33 -1.29
C MET A 56 5.09 2.15 -0.04
N GLU A 57 4.78 1.61 1.14
CA GLU A 57 4.98 2.30 2.43
C GLU A 57 6.45 2.61 2.68
N CYS A 58 7.33 1.62 2.46
CA CYS A 58 8.77 1.81 2.62
C CYS A 58 9.32 2.83 1.61
N LEU A 59 8.87 2.80 0.35
CA LEU A 59 9.26 3.77 -0.67
C LEU A 59 8.80 5.19 -0.34
N GLU A 60 7.58 5.33 0.17
CA GLU A 60 7.07 6.61 0.68
C GLU A 60 7.94 7.14 1.84
N LEU A 61 8.35 6.28 2.77
CA LEU A 61 9.25 6.62 3.89
C LEU A 61 10.66 6.99 3.43
N CYS A 62 11.13 6.42 2.32
CA CYS A 62 12.40 6.79 1.67
C CYS A 62 12.31 8.07 0.81
N GLY A 63 11.11 8.66 0.64
CA GLY A 63 10.90 9.77 -0.29
C GLY A 63 10.92 9.37 -1.77
N GLN A 64 10.92 8.07 -2.09
CA GLN A 64 10.85 7.54 -3.45
C GLN A 64 9.40 7.50 -3.97
N LEU A 65 8.77 8.67 -3.98
CA LEU A 65 7.33 8.82 -4.22
C LEU A 65 6.89 8.42 -5.63
N ASN A 66 7.70 8.67 -6.65
CA ASN A 66 7.38 8.25 -8.03
C ASN A 66 7.35 6.72 -8.14
N THR A 67 8.33 6.03 -7.57
CA THR A 67 8.36 4.57 -7.57
C THR A 67 7.22 3.97 -6.75
N ALA A 68 6.85 4.61 -5.64
CA ALA A 68 5.65 4.23 -4.89
C ALA A 68 4.37 4.38 -5.74
N LEU A 69 4.27 5.45 -6.54
CA LEU A 69 3.18 5.66 -7.48
C LEU A 69 3.17 4.59 -8.57
N ASP A 70 4.31 4.27 -9.18
CA ASP A 70 4.41 3.24 -10.22
C ASP A 70 3.91 1.87 -9.71
N ILE A 71 4.30 1.48 -8.50
CA ILE A 71 3.80 0.25 -7.87
C ILE A 71 2.30 0.34 -7.61
N CYS A 72 1.80 1.48 -7.12
CA CYS A 72 0.38 1.69 -6.88
C CYS A 72 -0.44 1.53 -8.17
N GLU A 73 0.02 2.12 -9.27
CA GLU A 73 -0.64 2.02 -10.57
C GLU A 73 -0.60 0.60 -11.13
N HIS A 74 0.52 -0.10 -10.95
CA HIS A 74 0.61 -1.51 -11.32
C HIS A 74 -0.36 -2.39 -10.51
N SER A 75 -0.48 -2.16 -9.20
CA SER A 75 -1.45 -2.86 -8.35
C SER A 75 -2.90 -2.55 -8.74
N LEU A 76 -3.21 -1.31 -9.11
CA LEU A 76 -4.55 -0.92 -9.59
C LEU A 76 -4.90 -1.61 -10.92
N ALA A 77 -3.94 -1.75 -11.85
CA ALA A 77 -4.17 -2.41 -13.14
C ALA A 77 -4.61 -3.88 -12.99
N GLN A 78 -4.22 -4.56 -11.91
CA GLN A 78 -4.65 -5.93 -11.64
C GLN A 78 -6.17 -6.05 -11.38
N TYR A 79 -6.84 -4.95 -11.01
CA TYR A 79 -8.29 -4.91 -10.81
C TYR A 79 -9.06 -4.52 -12.07
N THR A 80 -8.44 -3.80 -13.02
CA THR A 80 -9.09 -3.44 -14.29
C THR A 80 -9.17 -4.59 -15.27
N ASP A 81 -8.25 -5.55 -15.16
CA ASP A 81 -8.19 -6.74 -16.02
C ASP A 81 -9.05 -7.90 -15.49
N ALA A 82 -9.79 -7.70 -14.39
CA ALA A 82 -10.64 -8.72 -13.78
C ALA A 82 -11.96 -8.89 -14.58
N PRO A 83 -12.27 -10.10 -15.07
CA PRO A 83 -13.41 -10.33 -15.98
C PRO A 83 -14.80 -10.38 -15.31
N ASP A 84 -14.92 -10.19 -13.99
CA ASP A 84 -16.17 -10.31 -13.21
C ASP A 84 -16.37 -9.13 -12.24
N GLU A 85 -17.59 -9.00 -11.68
CA GLU A 85 -17.85 -8.09 -10.54
C GLU A 85 -16.90 -8.43 -9.36
N LEU A 86 -16.20 -7.40 -8.87
CA LEU A 86 -15.27 -7.55 -7.75
C LEU A 86 -16.01 -8.00 -6.48
N SER A 87 -15.39 -8.90 -5.71
CA SER A 87 -15.87 -9.21 -4.36
C SER A 87 -15.88 -7.96 -3.47
N ALA A 88 -16.65 -8.00 -2.38
CA ALA A 88 -16.70 -6.87 -1.44
C ALA A 88 -15.31 -6.53 -0.85
N GLU A 89 -14.47 -7.53 -0.61
CA GLU A 89 -13.10 -7.38 -0.14
C GLU A 89 -12.18 -6.79 -1.22
N ALA A 90 -12.33 -7.22 -2.47
CA ALA A 90 -11.60 -6.67 -3.59
C ALA A 90 -11.99 -5.21 -3.86
N GLN A 91 -13.27 -4.88 -3.74
CA GLN A 91 -13.76 -3.49 -3.87
C GLN A 91 -13.20 -2.59 -2.77
N LYS A 92 -13.16 -3.07 -1.51
CA LYS A 92 -12.55 -2.32 -0.39
C LYS A 92 -11.07 -2.05 -0.63
N ASP A 93 -10.35 -3.03 -1.14
CA ASP A 93 -8.93 -2.87 -1.47
C ASP A 93 -8.70 -1.89 -2.60
N LEU A 94 -9.47 -2.00 -3.67
CA LEU A 94 -9.43 -1.06 -4.79
C LEU A 94 -9.62 0.38 -4.28
N ILE A 95 -10.63 0.61 -3.44
CA ILE A 95 -10.86 1.94 -2.84
C ILE A 95 -9.65 2.39 -1.99
N ALA A 96 -9.02 1.50 -1.24
CA ALA A 96 -7.83 1.81 -0.44
C ALA A 96 -6.62 2.18 -1.32
N LEU A 97 -6.38 1.44 -2.40
CA LEU A 97 -5.34 1.74 -3.38
C LEU A 97 -5.59 3.08 -4.08
N GLU A 98 -6.83 3.38 -4.45
CA GLU A 98 -7.18 4.65 -5.08
C GLU A 98 -7.03 5.84 -4.12
N MET A 99 -7.37 5.66 -2.85
CA MET A 99 -7.07 6.64 -1.79
C MET A 99 -5.56 6.84 -1.61
N ARG A 100 -4.78 5.76 -1.70
CA ARG A 100 -3.32 5.83 -1.61
C ARG A 100 -2.70 6.55 -2.80
N LYS A 101 -3.18 6.26 -4.01
CA LYS A 101 -2.83 7.00 -5.24
C LYS A 101 -3.14 8.48 -5.09
N LEU A 102 -4.32 8.84 -4.57
CA LEU A 102 -4.69 10.22 -4.31
C LEU A 102 -3.67 10.93 -3.40
N CYS A 103 -3.23 10.27 -2.33
CA CYS A 103 -2.20 10.80 -1.44
C CYS A 103 -0.86 11.00 -2.16
N LEU A 104 -0.40 10.00 -2.92
CA LEU A 104 0.85 10.06 -3.68
C LEU A 104 0.85 11.22 -4.69
N LEU A 105 -0.24 11.41 -5.42
CA LEU A 105 -0.41 12.52 -6.38
C LEU A 105 -0.29 13.89 -5.69
N ILE A 106 -0.80 14.03 -4.46
CA ILE A 106 -0.65 15.28 -3.69
C ILE A 106 0.79 15.47 -3.23
N LYS A 107 1.46 14.41 -2.75
CA LYS A 107 2.87 14.48 -2.33
C LYS A 107 3.78 14.86 -3.49
N LEU A 108 3.45 14.41 -4.70
CA LEU A 108 4.16 14.70 -5.96
C LEU A 108 3.73 16.01 -6.65
N ASP A 109 2.76 16.74 -6.09
CA ASP A 109 2.17 17.95 -6.67
C ASP A 109 1.57 17.77 -8.10
N MET A 110 1.04 16.58 -8.39
CA MET A 110 0.46 16.21 -9.68
C MET A 110 -1.03 16.61 -9.78
N ARG A 111 -1.32 17.90 -9.69
CA ARG A 111 -2.69 18.45 -9.60
C ARG A 111 -3.60 18.09 -10.77
N ASN A 112 -3.06 17.98 -11.99
CA ASN A 112 -3.83 17.63 -13.18
C ASN A 112 -4.42 16.22 -13.09
N GLN A 113 -3.68 15.28 -12.51
CA GLN A 113 -4.14 13.90 -12.33
C GLN A 113 -5.10 13.77 -11.15
N LEU A 114 -4.96 14.64 -10.14
CA LEU A 114 -5.77 14.63 -8.92
C LEU A 114 -7.27 14.76 -9.18
N SER A 115 -7.67 15.66 -10.10
CA SER A 115 -9.10 15.86 -10.40
C SER A 115 -9.72 14.62 -11.04
N THR A 116 -9.00 13.96 -11.95
CA THR A 116 -9.46 12.73 -12.60
C THR A 116 -9.54 11.60 -11.58
N GLN A 117 -8.53 11.49 -10.72
CA GLN A 117 -8.45 10.49 -9.67
C GLN A 117 -9.62 10.59 -8.68
N ASN A 118 -9.94 11.80 -8.22
CA ASN A 118 -11.07 12.04 -7.32
C ASN A 118 -12.41 11.58 -7.93
N LYS A 119 -12.65 11.90 -9.20
CA LYS A 119 -13.88 11.49 -9.90
C LYS A 119 -13.95 9.97 -10.04
N HIS A 120 -12.83 9.34 -10.37
CA HIS A 120 -12.76 7.89 -10.51
C HIS A 120 -13.06 7.19 -9.18
N LEU A 121 -12.38 7.58 -8.09
CA LEU A 121 -12.62 7.03 -6.76
C LEU A 121 -14.09 7.12 -6.34
N LEU A 122 -14.74 8.27 -6.57
CA LEU A 122 -16.16 8.43 -6.24
C LEU A 122 -17.07 7.54 -7.10
N SER A 123 -16.72 7.33 -8.38
CA SER A 123 -17.46 6.43 -9.27
C SER A 123 -17.43 4.97 -8.84
N LEU A 124 -16.39 4.56 -8.10
CA LEU A 124 -16.24 3.22 -7.53
C LEU A 124 -17.05 3.01 -6.24
N CYS A 125 -17.59 4.09 -5.67
CA CYS A 125 -18.27 4.07 -4.38
C CYS A 125 -19.79 4.10 -4.57
N ASN A 126 -20.52 3.35 -3.75
CA ASN A 126 -21.97 3.50 -3.65
C ASN A 126 -22.33 4.82 -2.93
N ALA A 127 -23.61 5.22 -2.98
CA ALA A 127 -24.05 6.51 -2.42
C ALA A 127 -23.72 6.70 -0.92
N GLN A 128 -23.80 5.61 -0.13
CA GLN A 128 -23.44 5.65 1.29
C GLN A 128 -21.94 5.87 1.49
N GLN A 129 -21.11 5.17 0.71
CA GLN A 129 -19.65 5.32 0.72
C GLN A 129 -19.21 6.69 0.21
N GLN A 130 -19.86 7.24 -0.81
CA GLN A 130 -19.59 8.59 -1.28
C GLN A 130 -19.84 9.61 -0.17
N THR A 131 -20.98 9.48 0.54
CA THR A 131 -21.34 10.36 1.65
C THR A 131 -20.28 10.33 2.77
N SER A 132 -19.72 9.16 3.07
CA SER A 132 -18.69 9.01 4.11
C SER A 132 -17.29 9.43 3.66
N LEU A 133 -16.92 9.18 2.40
CA LEU A 133 -15.59 9.47 1.87
C LEU A 133 -15.43 10.93 1.42
N GLN A 134 -16.49 11.60 0.99
CA GLN A 134 -16.43 12.97 0.47
C GLN A 134 -15.76 13.96 1.46
N PRO A 135 -16.07 13.95 2.77
CA PRO A 135 -15.38 14.84 3.73
C PRO A 135 -13.88 14.53 3.86
N VAL A 136 -13.49 13.25 3.78
CA VAL A 136 -12.09 12.80 3.84
C VAL A 136 -11.35 13.27 2.61
N ILE A 137 -11.91 13.02 1.42
CA ILE A 137 -11.35 13.47 0.14
C ILE A 137 -11.19 15.00 0.12
N ASN A 138 -12.21 15.74 0.56
CA ASN A 138 -12.15 17.20 0.66
C ASN A 138 -11.04 17.66 1.61
N ARG A 139 -10.84 16.97 2.73
CA ARG A 139 -9.76 17.29 3.68
C ARG A 139 -8.39 17.02 3.06
N ILE A 140 -8.19 15.86 2.44
CA ILE A 140 -6.95 15.45 1.80
C ILE A 140 -6.57 16.41 0.66
N ASN A 141 -7.53 16.79 -0.20
CA ASN A 141 -7.29 17.68 -1.33
C ASN A 141 -6.81 19.09 -0.94
N ARG A 142 -7.02 19.51 0.33
CA ARG A 142 -6.46 20.78 0.85
C ARG A 142 -4.96 20.71 1.14
N TYR A 143 -4.37 19.52 1.22
CA TYR A 143 -2.94 19.37 1.38
C TYR A 143 -2.18 19.67 0.08
N SER A 144 -0.88 19.81 0.22
CA SER A 144 0.10 19.97 -0.84
C SER A 144 1.34 19.14 -0.54
N SER A 145 2.29 19.09 -1.46
CA SER A 145 3.59 18.44 -1.28
C SER A 145 4.31 18.94 0.00
N ALA A 146 4.24 20.23 0.30
CA ALA A 146 4.79 20.83 1.53
C ALA A 146 4.15 20.29 2.83
N SER A 147 2.96 19.70 2.74
CA SER A 147 2.24 19.10 3.86
C SER A 147 2.36 17.57 3.91
N SER A 148 3.35 16.98 3.24
CA SER A 148 3.53 15.51 3.15
C SER A 148 3.53 14.81 4.52
N GLY A 149 4.11 15.42 5.55
CA GLY A 149 4.06 14.89 6.92
C GLY A 149 2.64 14.80 7.48
N ARG A 150 1.80 15.82 7.28
CA ARG A 150 0.38 15.80 7.69
C ARG A 150 -0.42 14.80 6.87
N LEU A 151 -0.12 14.68 5.58
CA LEU A 151 -0.77 13.72 4.71
C LEU A 151 -0.42 12.28 5.12
N THR A 152 0.81 12.03 5.58
CA THR A 152 1.21 10.73 6.14
C THR A 152 0.45 10.43 7.45
N GLN A 153 0.27 11.41 8.33
CA GLN A 153 -0.57 11.27 9.52
C GLN A 153 -2.04 10.99 9.17
N GLU A 154 -2.56 11.64 8.13
CA GLU A 154 -3.91 11.38 7.63
C GLU A 154 -4.04 9.95 7.09
N GLN A 155 -3.09 9.49 6.26
CA GLN A 155 -3.05 8.10 5.78
C GLN A 155 -3.01 7.10 6.94
N GLN A 156 -2.25 7.39 8.00
CA GLN A 156 -2.26 6.61 9.24
C GLN A 156 -3.66 6.58 9.87
N SER A 157 -4.31 7.72 10.06
CA SER A 157 -5.67 7.74 10.65
C SER A 157 -6.70 6.94 9.84
N LEU A 158 -6.47 6.81 8.53
CA LEU A 158 -7.32 6.06 7.60
C LEU A 158 -6.96 4.58 7.50
N GLY A 159 -5.93 4.11 8.19
CA GLY A 159 -5.48 2.72 8.09
C GLY A 159 -4.65 2.40 6.84
N LEU A 160 -4.28 3.40 6.04
CA LEU A 160 -3.61 3.23 4.74
C LEU A 160 -2.07 3.15 4.85
N PHE A 161 -1.51 3.39 6.05
CA PHE A 161 -0.07 3.54 6.27
C PHE A 161 0.32 3.00 7.64
N HIS A 162 0.26 1.68 7.81
CA HIS A 162 0.58 1.00 9.07
C HIS A 162 1.16 -0.39 8.86
N LEU A 163 1.35 -0.84 7.61
CA LEU A 163 1.74 -2.22 7.37
C LEU A 163 3.15 -2.49 7.87
N SER A 164 4.05 -1.51 7.75
CA SER A 164 5.40 -1.64 8.31
C SER A 164 5.34 -1.76 9.84
N ASP A 165 4.54 -0.93 10.51
CA ASP A 165 4.34 -0.96 11.97
C ASP A 165 3.63 -2.23 12.44
N GLN A 166 2.68 -2.74 11.68
CA GLN A 166 1.99 -4.01 11.95
C GLN A 166 2.97 -5.18 11.80
N LEU A 167 3.75 -5.22 10.72
CA LEU A 167 4.75 -6.25 10.52
C LEU A 167 5.83 -6.22 11.62
N VAL A 168 6.25 -5.02 12.04
CA VAL A 168 7.19 -4.85 13.15
C VAL A 168 6.62 -5.42 14.46
N ARG A 169 5.34 -5.16 14.75
CA ARG A 169 4.66 -5.63 15.98
C ARG A 169 4.38 -7.12 15.96
N GLU A 170 3.78 -7.62 14.89
CA GLU A 170 3.42 -9.04 14.76
C GLU A 170 4.68 -9.89 14.55
N GLY A 171 5.66 -9.42 13.78
CA GLY A 171 7.00 -10.00 13.70
C GLY A 171 7.85 -9.79 14.96
N ALA A 172 7.43 -8.98 15.93
CA ALA A 172 8.04 -8.99 17.27
C ALA A 172 7.42 -10.09 18.14
N LYS A 173 6.10 -10.31 18.04
CA LYS A 173 5.37 -11.30 18.86
C LYS A 173 5.54 -12.74 18.37
N ALA A 174 5.59 -12.95 17.06
CA ALA A 174 5.72 -14.30 16.49
C ALA A 174 7.09 -14.95 16.78
N PHE A 175 8.06 -14.16 17.25
CA PHE A 175 9.46 -14.57 17.38
C PHE A 175 10.13 -14.10 18.68
N SER A 176 9.35 -13.57 19.64
CA SER A 176 9.76 -13.35 21.04
C SER A 176 9.43 -14.57 21.88
#